data_AF-A0A3E1DWT2-F1
#
_entry.id   AF-A0A3E1DWT2-F1
#
_cell.length_a   1.000
_cell.length_b   1.000
_cell.length_c   1.000
_cell.angle_alpha   90.00
_cell.angle_beta   90.00
_cell.angle_gamma   90.00
#
_symmetry.space_group_name_H-M   'P 1'
#
loop_
_entity.id
_entity.type
_entity.pdbx_description
1 polymer ?
#
loop_
_entity_poly.entity_id
_entity_poly.type
_entity_poly.pdbx_seq_one_letter_code
_entity_poly.pdbx_strand_id
1 'polypeptide(L)'
;MARPASGALNARAASGSESEARYSASNRGPFHIPSSAHTALERIRTVVVDDHEDIARVVAARIATLIRERNAAGKMAVLGLATGSTPIGVYRELIRLHRDEGLSFKRVVTFNLDEYFPMPADSIHSYHRFMWENLFSQVDIDAGNVHIPDGEMARESAESACAAYEAAIVDAGGIDLQLLGIGKTGHIGFNEPGSGANSRTRVVHLDNVTRRDAAADFFGEEFVPKEAVTMGVASILEAREIAILATGEHKSRIVQRAVEGEVNLEVAATFLQRHPNTTFYVDAAAGADLTRVATPWLLDEVVWTPELTLRAVVWLSQATGTAILKLTQHDYAEHRLSSLVARYGSPGAVNGEVFNILGAKIRGRSKLARGKRIVVFSPHPDDDVISMGGILHKLTVNENEIIVAYMTSGNIAV
;
A
#
# COMPACT_ATOMS: atom_id res chain seq x y z
N MET A 1 45.89 -34.47 65.51
CA MET A 1 45.03 -34.01 66.63
C MET A 1 44.36 -32.71 66.17
N ALA A 2 43.05 -32.49 66.27
CA ALA A 2 41.94 -33.36 66.66
C ALA A 2 40.63 -32.94 65.93
N ARG A 3 39.64 -33.83 65.89
CA ARG A 3 38.20 -33.62 65.60
C ARG A 3 37.43 -34.01 66.89
N PRO A 4 36.16 -33.61 67.17
CA PRO A 4 34.97 -33.60 66.28
C PRO A 4 34.28 -32.20 66.25
N ALA A 5 32.99 -31.93 65.95
CA ALA A 5 31.79 -32.78 65.81
C ALA A 5 30.67 -32.22 64.89
N SER A 6 29.50 -32.85 65.02
CA SER A 6 28.11 -32.54 64.57
C SER A 6 27.66 -31.06 64.56
N GLY A 7 26.68 -30.62 63.76
CA GLY A 7 25.84 -31.33 62.77
C GLY A 7 24.33 -31.27 63.07
N ALA A 8 23.60 -30.39 62.36
CA ALA A 8 22.14 -30.37 62.06
C ALA A 8 21.79 -28.98 61.47
N LEU A 9 21.56 -28.83 60.15
CA LEU A 9 20.26 -28.95 59.46
C LEU A 9 19.17 -27.95 59.92
N ASN A 10 18.97 -26.84 59.18
CA ASN A 10 17.80 -26.75 58.28
C ASN A 10 17.81 -25.55 57.30
N ALA A 11 16.95 -25.68 56.26
CA ALA A 11 16.34 -24.61 55.46
C ALA A 11 17.19 -23.75 54.48
N ARG A 12 17.46 -24.35 53.31
CA ARG A 12 17.26 -23.79 51.94
C ARG A 12 17.08 -22.26 51.75
N ALA A 13 17.98 -21.67 50.97
CA ALA A 13 17.63 -20.87 49.79
C ALA A 13 18.71 -21.11 48.72
N ALA A 14 18.32 -21.35 47.46
CA ALA A 14 19.26 -21.76 46.42
C ALA A 14 19.91 -20.56 45.71
N SER A 15 21.23 -20.52 45.70
CA SER A 15 22.01 -19.81 44.68
C SER A 15 22.71 -20.86 43.81
N GLY A 16 22.51 -20.80 42.49
CA GLY A 16 23.01 -21.80 41.56
C GLY A 16 23.07 -21.27 40.13
N SER A 17 24.28 -21.31 39.56
CA SER A 17 24.60 -21.16 38.13
C SER A 17 24.05 -19.92 37.40
N GLU A 18 24.62 -18.75 37.70
CA GLU A 18 24.96 -17.82 36.60
C GLU A 18 26.17 -18.40 35.85
N SER A 19 25.97 -18.95 34.64
CA SER A 19 26.97 -19.04 33.54
C SER A 19 26.64 -20.06 32.43
N GLU A 20 25.48 -20.71 32.40
CA GLU A 20 25.18 -21.74 31.37
C GLU A 20 23.75 -21.64 30.79
N ALA A 21 23.37 -20.43 30.36
CA ALA A 21 22.07 -20.16 29.71
C ALA A 21 22.16 -19.05 28.63
N ARG A 22 23.15 -19.16 27.73
CA ARG A 22 23.24 -18.30 26.52
C ARG A 22 23.60 -19.14 25.30
N TYR A 23 22.64 -19.87 24.73
CA TYR A 23 22.56 -20.33 23.33
C TYR A 23 21.38 -21.32 23.16
N SER A 24 20.13 -20.84 23.17
CA SER A 24 18.96 -21.58 22.64
C SER A 24 17.69 -20.71 22.67
N ALA A 25 17.53 -19.83 21.68
CA ALA A 25 16.25 -19.20 21.31
C ALA A 25 16.40 -18.67 19.87
N SER A 26 15.92 -19.44 18.91
CA SER A 26 16.25 -19.27 17.49
C SER A 26 15.36 -18.28 16.73
N ASN A 27 16.01 -17.51 15.86
CA ASN A 27 15.49 -16.95 14.60
C ASN A 27 13.98 -16.68 14.51
N ARG A 28 13.62 -15.43 14.75
CA ARG A 28 12.64 -14.69 13.93
C ARG A 28 13.36 -13.45 13.40
N GLY A 29 13.10 -13.07 12.15
CA GLY A 29 13.85 -12.01 11.47
C GLY A 29 13.75 -10.64 12.15
N PRO A 30 14.56 -9.65 11.73
CA PRO A 30 14.42 -8.27 12.18
C PRO A 30 13.03 -7.73 11.80
N PHE A 31 12.62 -6.63 12.45
CA PHE A 31 11.29 -6.01 12.33
C PHE A 31 10.13 -6.72 13.06
N HIS A 32 10.37 -7.09 14.33
CA HIS A 32 9.31 -6.86 15.32
C HIS A 32 9.21 -5.34 15.58
N ILE A 33 8.55 -4.63 14.64
CA ILE A 33 8.04 -3.29 14.93
C ILE A 33 6.95 -3.50 15.98
N PRO A 34 7.00 -2.82 17.15
CA PRO A 34 5.99 -2.99 18.17
C PRO A 34 4.61 -2.67 17.59
N SER A 35 3.68 -3.61 17.71
CA SER A 35 2.28 -3.22 17.70
C SER A 35 2.06 -2.34 18.93
N SER A 36 1.94 -1.03 18.72
CA SER A 36 1.50 -0.11 19.76
C SER A 36 0.03 -0.42 20.04
N ALA A 37 -0.19 -1.38 20.93
CA ALA A 37 -1.51 -1.67 21.45
C ALA A 37 -2.14 -0.38 21.99
N HIS A 38 -3.44 -0.22 21.72
CA HIS A 38 -4.25 0.97 22.06
C HIS A 38 -4.01 2.22 21.19
N THR A 39 -4.40 2.21 19.90
CA THR A 39 -4.72 3.47 19.15
C THR A 39 -5.35 3.30 17.75
N ALA A 40 -5.23 2.16 17.08
CA ALA A 40 -5.56 2.07 15.64
C ALA A 40 -7.04 1.78 15.33
N LEU A 41 -7.64 2.58 14.43
CA LEU A 41 -8.83 2.19 13.66
C LEU A 41 -8.49 1.16 12.56
N GLU A 42 -7.21 1.05 12.20
CA GLU A 42 -6.72 0.11 11.20
C GLU A 42 -6.91 -1.34 11.67
N ARG A 43 -7.71 -2.10 10.91
CA ARG A 43 -8.03 -3.53 11.11
C ARG A 43 -7.01 -4.45 10.42
N ILE A 44 -6.11 -3.90 9.63
CA ILE A 44 -4.97 -4.57 9.00
C ILE A 44 -3.71 -3.80 9.39
N ARG A 45 -2.58 -4.50 9.56
CA ARG A 45 -1.28 -3.84 9.77
C ARG A 45 -0.93 -2.98 8.56
N THR A 46 -0.80 -1.67 8.73
CA THR A 46 -0.38 -0.74 7.67
C THR A 46 1.02 -0.21 7.92
N VAL A 47 1.95 -0.55 7.05
CA VAL A 47 3.31 0.02 7.01
C VAL A 47 3.29 1.20 6.03
N VAL A 48 3.50 2.40 6.55
CA VAL A 48 3.74 3.61 5.74
C VAL A 48 5.25 3.79 5.64
N VAL A 49 5.77 4.01 4.43
CA VAL A 49 7.15 4.43 4.16
C VAL A 49 7.17 5.76 3.42
N ASP A 50 8.28 6.49 3.51
CA ASP A 50 8.39 7.81 2.88
C ASP A 50 8.56 7.71 1.35
N ASP A 51 9.29 6.71 0.85
CA ASP A 51 9.54 6.47 -0.57
C ASP A 51 8.93 5.13 -1.03
N HIS A 52 8.23 5.15 -2.18
CA HIS A 52 7.72 3.95 -2.85
C HIS A 52 8.80 2.90 -3.19
N GLU A 53 10.07 3.30 -3.39
CA GLU A 53 11.15 2.34 -3.58
C GLU A 53 11.44 1.51 -2.32
N ASP A 54 11.20 2.04 -1.12
CA ASP A 54 11.37 1.28 0.12
C ASP A 54 10.31 0.18 0.27
N ILE A 55 9.09 0.38 -0.27
CA ILE A 55 8.08 -0.68 -0.36
C ILE A 55 8.65 -1.85 -1.15
N ALA A 56 9.20 -1.57 -2.33
CA ALA A 56 9.78 -2.57 -3.21
C ALA A 56 10.89 -3.36 -2.51
N ARG A 57 11.83 -2.65 -1.85
CA ARG A 57 12.93 -3.24 -1.09
C ARG A 57 12.44 -4.14 0.06
N VAL A 58 11.52 -3.66 0.89
CA VAL A 58 11.00 -4.42 2.05
C VAL A 58 10.25 -5.69 1.61
N VAL A 59 9.40 -5.58 0.59
CA VAL A 59 8.57 -6.70 0.11
C VAL A 59 9.43 -7.73 -0.64
N ALA A 60 10.35 -7.30 -1.50
CA ALA A 60 11.30 -8.19 -2.16
C ALA A 60 12.21 -8.91 -1.15
N ALA A 61 12.69 -8.23 -0.10
CA ALA A 61 13.46 -8.85 0.97
C ALA A 61 12.64 -9.91 1.75
N ARG A 62 11.35 -9.68 1.99
CA ARG A 62 10.46 -10.68 2.61
C ARG A 62 10.28 -11.91 1.71
N ILE A 63 10.01 -11.72 0.42
CA ILE A 63 9.89 -12.80 -0.58
C ILE A 63 11.21 -13.58 -0.67
N ALA A 64 12.35 -12.90 -0.78
CA ALA A 64 13.67 -13.53 -0.81
C ALA A 64 13.97 -14.35 0.46
N THR A 65 13.53 -13.86 1.62
CA THR A 65 13.64 -14.58 2.90
C THR A 65 12.80 -15.85 2.86
N LEU A 66 11.53 -15.78 2.43
CA LEU A 66 10.65 -16.94 2.27
C LEU A 66 11.23 -17.98 1.31
N ILE A 67 11.74 -17.57 0.14
CA ILE A 67 12.41 -18.46 -0.82
C ILE A 67 13.60 -19.17 -0.16
N ARG A 68 14.47 -18.42 0.52
CA ARG A 68 15.64 -18.98 1.24
C ARG A 68 15.22 -19.97 2.34
N GLU A 69 14.16 -19.65 3.11
CA GLU A 69 13.60 -20.52 4.16
C GLU A 69 13.02 -21.83 3.59
N ARG A 70 12.24 -21.77 2.51
CA ARG A 70 11.65 -22.96 1.86
C ARG A 70 12.71 -23.82 1.19
N ASN A 71 13.68 -23.20 0.52
CA ASN A 71 14.82 -23.89 -0.09
C ASN A 71 15.63 -24.67 0.94
N ALA A 72 15.97 -24.03 2.08
CA ALA A 72 16.67 -24.66 3.18
C ALA A 72 15.85 -25.79 3.85
N ALA A 73 14.53 -25.63 3.92
CA ALA A 73 13.61 -26.64 4.45
C ALA A 73 13.30 -27.80 3.46
N GLY A 74 13.94 -27.83 2.28
CA GLY A 74 13.73 -28.89 1.31
C GLY A 74 12.41 -28.80 0.54
N LYS A 75 11.73 -27.64 0.52
CA LYS A 75 10.38 -27.43 -0.05
C LYS A 75 10.38 -26.43 -1.19
N MET A 76 9.28 -26.39 -1.96
CA MET A 76 9.01 -25.27 -2.86
C MET A 76 8.51 -24.04 -2.08
N ALA A 77 8.80 -22.85 -2.58
CA ALA A 77 8.13 -21.61 -2.19
C ALA A 77 6.99 -21.33 -3.19
N VAL A 78 5.76 -21.20 -2.70
CA VAL A 78 4.59 -20.94 -3.55
C VAL A 78 4.21 -19.47 -3.44
N LEU A 79 4.30 -18.72 -4.53
CA LEU A 79 4.07 -17.27 -4.56
C LEU A 79 2.84 -16.92 -5.39
N GLY A 80 1.92 -16.16 -4.83
CA GLY A 80 0.86 -15.49 -5.56
C GLY A 80 1.37 -14.14 -6.08
N LEU A 81 1.23 -13.85 -7.38
CA LEU A 81 1.81 -12.68 -8.04
C LEU A 81 0.76 -11.78 -8.69
N ALA A 82 1.04 -10.47 -8.70
CA ALA A 82 0.17 -9.43 -9.25
C ALA A 82 0.83 -8.71 -10.44
N THR A 83 0.03 -8.13 -11.33
CA THR A 83 0.48 -7.33 -12.48
C THR A 83 0.27 -5.83 -12.24
N GLY A 84 0.47 -5.01 -13.28
CA GLY A 84 0.35 -3.56 -13.22
C GLY A 84 1.62 -2.86 -12.72
N SER A 85 1.58 -1.53 -12.61
CA SER A 85 2.76 -0.70 -12.35
C SER A 85 3.34 -0.86 -10.94
N THR A 86 2.50 -1.00 -9.91
CA THR A 86 2.92 -1.06 -8.50
C THR A 86 3.93 -2.20 -8.18
N PRO A 87 3.72 -3.48 -8.59
CA PRO A 87 4.66 -4.56 -8.27
C PRO A 87 5.97 -4.54 -9.09
N ILE A 88 6.10 -3.72 -10.15
CA ILE A 88 7.32 -3.69 -10.99
C ILE A 88 8.58 -3.38 -10.15
N GLY A 89 8.47 -2.52 -9.14
CA GLY A 89 9.58 -2.25 -8.22
C GLY A 89 10.05 -3.50 -7.47
N VAL A 90 9.11 -4.32 -6.99
CA VAL A 90 9.40 -5.59 -6.31
C VAL A 90 10.11 -6.55 -7.26
N TYR A 91 9.64 -6.67 -8.51
CA TYR A 91 10.25 -7.55 -9.50
C TYR A 91 11.68 -7.14 -9.88
N ARG A 92 11.92 -5.84 -10.08
CA ARG A 92 13.29 -5.30 -10.32
C ARG A 92 14.24 -5.62 -9.17
N GLU A 93 13.79 -5.49 -7.93
CA GLU A 93 14.61 -5.82 -6.76
C GLU A 93 14.81 -7.33 -6.61
N LEU A 94 13.81 -8.17 -6.90
CA LEU A 94 13.98 -9.63 -6.93
C LEU A 94 14.99 -10.09 -8.01
N ILE A 95 14.99 -9.45 -9.19
CA ILE A 95 16.00 -9.68 -10.23
C ILE A 95 17.39 -9.23 -9.76
N ARG A 96 17.50 -8.08 -9.07
CA ARG A 96 18.75 -7.64 -8.46
C ARG A 96 19.27 -8.67 -7.43
N LEU A 97 18.39 -9.15 -6.55
CA LEU A 97 18.70 -10.17 -5.54
C LEU A 97 19.10 -11.52 -6.16
N HIS A 98 18.52 -11.89 -7.30
CA HIS A 98 18.93 -13.07 -8.08
C HIS A 98 20.36 -12.90 -8.61
N ARG A 99 20.60 -11.82 -9.36
CA ARG A 99 21.86 -11.56 -10.06
C ARG A 99 23.04 -11.28 -9.11
N ASP A 100 22.82 -10.46 -8.08
CA ASP A 100 23.89 -9.90 -7.25
C ASP A 100 24.07 -10.66 -5.92
N GLU A 101 23.02 -11.34 -5.42
CA GLU A 101 23.01 -12.01 -4.11
C GLU A 101 22.65 -13.51 -4.18
N GLY A 102 22.57 -14.09 -5.39
CA GLY A 102 22.40 -15.54 -5.60
C GLY A 102 21.05 -16.10 -5.15
N LEU A 103 19.99 -15.30 -5.11
CA LEU A 103 18.63 -15.77 -4.83
C LEU A 103 18.12 -16.67 -5.97
N SER A 104 18.04 -17.99 -5.77
CA SER A 104 17.59 -18.94 -6.81
C SER A 104 16.08 -19.23 -6.76
N PHE A 105 15.46 -19.17 -7.94
CA PHE A 105 14.05 -19.40 -8.23
C PHE A 105 13.74 -20.82 -8.73
N LYS A 106 14.73 -21.72 -8.84
CA LYS A 106 14.55 -23.14 -9.28
C LYS A 106 13.56 -23.96 -8.46
N ARG A 107 13.16 -23.46 -7.29
CA ARG A 107 12.23 -24.09 -6.36
C ARG A 107 11.07 -23.17 -5.99
N VAL A 108 10.76 -22.23 -6.88
CA VAL A 108 9.62 -21.33 -6.78
C VAL A 108 8.53 -21.84 -7.71
N VAL A 109 7.30 -21.82 -7.23
CA VAL A 109 6.07 -22.04 -8.00
C VAL A 109 5.26 -20.75 -7.90
N THR A 110 4.71 -20.25 -9.01
CA THR A 110 4.02 -18.96 -9.04
C THR A 110 2.62 -19.08 -9.62
N PHE A 111 1.66 -18.41 -8.97
CA PHE A 111 0.27 -18.28 -9.41
C PHE A 111 -0.07 -16.80 -9.59
N ASN A 112 -0.32 -16.36 -10.82
CA ASN A 112 -0.82 -15.00 -11.07
C ASN A 112 -2.30 -14.84 -10.68
N LEU A 113 -2.68 -13.64 -10.27
CA LEU A 113 -4.08 -13.33 -9.91
C LEU A 113 -5.05 -13.48 -11.08
N ASP A 114 -4.65 -13.08 -12.28
CA ASP A 114 -5.58 -12.85 -13.39
C ASP A 114 -4.89 -12.88 -14.77
N GLU A 115 -5.73 -12.95 -15.81
CA GLU A 115 -5.43 -12.63 -17.21
C GLU A 115 -6.72 -12.13 -17.88
N TYR A 116 -6.60 -11.25 -18.87
CA TYR A 116 -7.75 -10.77 -19.65
C TYR A 116 -8.41 -11.90 -20.47
N PHE A 117 -9.69 -11.76 -20.81
CA PHE A 117 -10.42 -12.80 -21.55
C PHE A 117 -11.32 -12.22 -22.66
N PRO A 118 -11.18 -12.68 -23.93
CA PRO A 118 -10.05 -13.45 -24.46
C PRO A 118 -8.78 -12.58 -24.54
N MET A 119 -7.61 -13.19 -24.41
CA MET A 119 -6.30 -12.54 -24.54
C MET A 119 -5.21 -13.50 -25.04
N PRO A 120 -4.63 -13.26 -26.23
CA PRO A 120 -3.48 -14.04 -26.71
C PRO A 120 -2.24 -13.86 -25.83
N ALA A 121 -1.51 -14.95 -25.57
CA ALA A 121 -0.40 -14.98 -24.62
C ALA A 121 0.86 -14.20 -25.08
N ASP A 122 0.93 -13.82 -26.37
CA ASP A 122 1.97 -12.99 -26.98
C ASP A 122 1.56 -11.50 -27.16
N SER A 123 0.29 -11.18 -26.88
CA SER A 123 -0.26 -9.83 -26.92
C SER A 123 0.52 -8.89 -26.01
N ILE A 124 0.81 -7.67 -26.48
CA ILE A 124 1.43 -6.61 -25.67
C ILE A 124 0.61 -6.24 -24.41
N HIS A 125 -0.68 -6.58 -24.37
CA HIS A 125 -1.57 -6.31 -23.23
C HIS A 125 -1.79 -7.52 -22.32
N SER A 126 -1.19 -8.67 -22.64
CA SER A 126 -1.33 -9.91 -21.86
C SER A 126 -0.53 -9.85 -20.55
N TYR A 127 -1.14 -10.31 -19.46
CA TYR A 127 -0.47 -10.51 -18.18
C TYR A 127 0.55 -11.66 -18.23
N HIS A 128 0.34 -12.69 -19.06
CA HIS A 128 1.37 -13.67 -19.40
C HIS A 128 2.63 -12.99 -19.94
N ARG A 129 2.50 -12.20 -21.01
CA ARG A 129 3.65 -11.47 -21.58
C ARG A 129 4.28 -10.50 -20.59
N PHE A 130 3.48 -9.71 -19.88
CA PHE A 130 3.94 -8.78 -18.85
C PHE A 130 4.86 -9.46 -17.83
N MET A 131 4.47 -10.63 -17.32
CA MET A 131 5.25 -11.36 -16.32
C MET A 131 6.54 -11.96 -16.87
N TRP A 132 6.53 -12.44 -18.11
CA TRP A 132 7.75 -12.91 -18.78
C TRP A 132 8.76 -11.79 -19.02
N GLU A 133 8.31 -10.60 -19.42
CA GLU A 133 9.19 -9.44 -19.63
C GLU A 133 9.71 -8.86 -18.29
N ASN A 134 8.85 -8.73 -17.28
CA ASN A 134 9.19 -8.04 -16.02
C ASN A 134 9.79 -8.92 -14.91
N LEU A 135 9.69 -10.25 -15.00
CA LEU A 135 10.27 -11.17 -14.01
C LEU A 135 10.85 -12.44 -14.61
N PHE A 136 10.04 -13.29 -15.25
CA PHE A 136 10.40 -14.71 -15.42
C PHE A 136 11.57 -14.94 -16.39
N SER A 137 11.73 -14.12 -17.43
CA SER A 137 12.89 -14.22 -18.34
C SER A 137 14.22 -13.75 -17.72
N GLN A 138 14.20 -13.22 -16.49
CA GLN A 138 15.34 -12.59 -15.82
C GLN A 138 15.78 -13.34 -14.54
N VAL A 139 15.20 -14.52 -14.26
CA VAL A 139 15.53 -15.37 -13.09
C VAL A 139 15.59 -16.85 -13.48
N ASP A 140 16.20 -17.69 -12.64
CA ASP A 140 16.35 -19.14 -12.89
C ASP A 140 15.12 -19.98 -12.49
N ILE A 141 13.91 -19.49 -12.75
CA ILE A 141 12.66 -20.23 -12.53
C ILE A 141 12.44 -21.28 -13.63
N ASP A 142 11.81 -22.41 -13.27
CA ASP A 142 11.34 -23.39 -14.26
C ASP A 142 10.00 -22.91 -14.84
N ALA A 143 9.89 -22.87 -16.17
CA ALA A 143 8.65 -22.52 -16.87
C ALA A 143 7.47 -23.43 -16.48
N GLY A 144 7.73 -24.71 -16.16
CA GLY A 144 6.70 -25.65 -15.69
C GLY A 144 6.11 -25.32 -14.32
N ASN A 145 6.74 -24.41 -13.56
CA ASN A 145 6.28 -23.93 -12.26
C ASN A 145 5.57 -22.55 -12.34
N VAL A 146 5.38 -22.01 -13.55
CA VAL A 146 4.72 -20.72 -13.78
C VAL A 146 3.26 -20.96 -14.18
N HIS A 147 2.31 -20.52 -13.36
CA HIS A 147 0.88 -20.66 -13.59
C HIS A 147 0.22 -19.29 -13.73
N ILE A 148 -0.32 -19.02 -14.91
CA ILE A 148 -1.08 -17.81 -15.23
C ILE A 148 -2.44 -18.27 -15.79
N PRO A 149 -3.57 -17.63 -15.44
CA PRO A 149 -4.85 -18.00 -16.00
C PRO A 149 -4.85 -17.93 -17.54
N ASP A 150 -5.48 -18.91 -18.19
CA ASP A 150 -5.47 -19.04 -19.64
C ASP A 150 -6.46 -18.04 -20.29
N GLY A 151 -5.91 -17.03 -20.98
CA GLY A 151 -6.68 -16.05 -21.75
C GLY A 151 -7.14 -16.55 -23.13
N GLU A 152 -6.58 -17.65 -23.64
CA GLU A 152 -6.88 -18.24 -24.95
C GLU A 152 -7.90 -19.40 -24.87
N MET A 153 -8.22 -19.86 -23.66
CA MET A 153 -9.12 -21.01 -23.43
C MET A 153 -10.49 -20.85 -24.13
N ALA A 154 -11.05 -21.97 -24.57
CA ALA A 154 -12.41 -21.99 -25.09
C ALA A 154 -13.42 -21.63 -23.98
N ARG A 155 -14.41 -20.78 -24.26
CA ARG A 155 -15.37 -20.27 -23.25
C ARG A 155 -16.14 -21.39 -22.55
N GLU A 156 -16.46 -22.47 -23.26
CA GLU A 156 -17.08 -23.70 -22.75
C GLU A 156 -16.19 -24.48 -21.76
N SER A 157 -14.87 -24.27 -21.79
CA SER A 157 -13.91 -24.85 -20.85
C SER A 157 -13.56 -23.95 -19.66
N ALA A 158 -14.13 -22.74 -19.58
CA ALA A 158 -13.77 -21.75 -18.57
C ALA A 158 -13.95 -22.25 -17.13
N GLU A 159 -15.04 -22.98 -16.84
CA GLU A 159 -15.30 -23.52 -15.50
C GLU A 159 -14.29 -24.61 -15.11
N SER A 160 -13.97 -25.53 -16.03
CA SER A 160 -13.00 -26.60 -15.77
C SER A 160 -11.56 -26.08 -15.70
N ALA A 161 -11.20 -25.08 -16.50
CA ALA A 161 -9.90 -24.40 -16.42
C ALA A 161 -9.73 -23.66 -15.08
N CYS A 162 -10.76 -22.93 -14.63
CA CYS A 162 -10.75 -22.28 -13.31
C CYS A 162 -10.64 -23.30 -12.17
N ALA A 163 -11.37 -24.42 -12.25
CA ALA A 163 -11.28 -25.50 -11.26
C ALA A 163 -9.91 -26.21 -11.25
N ALA A 164 -9.27 -26.37 -12.42
CA ALA A 164 -7.92 -26.91 -12.53
C ALA A 164 -6.87 -25.95 -11.94
N TYR A 165 -7.05 -24.63 -12.10
CA TYR A 165 -6.20 -23.61 -11.49
C TYR A 165 -6.24 -23.67 -9.96
N GLU A 166 -7.44 -23.79 -9.38
CA GLU A 166 -7.66 -24.01 -7.94
C GLU A 166 -7.00 -25.31 -7.45
N ALA A 167 -7.15 -26.42 -8.21
CA ALA A 167 -6.52 -27.69 -7.87
C ALA A 167 -4.99 -27.60 -7.87
N ALA A 168 -4.39 -26.93 -8.86
CA ALA A 168 -2.94 -26.73 -8.94
C ALA A 168 -2.39 -25.94 -7.73
N ILE A 169 -3.12 -24.95 -7.21
CA ILE A 169 -2.75 -24.23 -5.99
C ILE A 169 -2.73 -25.18 -4.77
N VAL A 170 -3.72 -26.07 -4.66
CA VAL A 170 -3.79 -27.06 -3.57
C VAL A 170 -2.68 -28.10 -3.69
N ASP A 171 -2.42 -28.62 -4.89
CA ASP A 171 -1.37 -29.61 -5.16
C ASP A 171 0.04 -29.05 -4.92
N ALA A 172 0.26 -27.75 -5.16
CA ALA A 172 1.49 -27.03 -4.78
C ALA A 172 1.67 -26.88 -3.25
N GLY A 173 0.62 -27.15 -2.45
CA GLY A 173 0.62 -27.02 -1.00
C GLY A 173 0.08 -25.68 -0.46
N GLY A 174 -0.64 -24.93 -1.30
CA GLY A 174 -1.20 -23.61 -0.99
C GLY A 174 -0.17 -22.47 -1.06
N ILE A 175 -0.64 -21.26 -1.36
CA ILE A 175 0.20 -20.07 -1.52
C ILE A 175 0.85 -19.67 -0.19
N ASP A 176 2.18 -19.57 -0.16
CA ASP A 176 2.93 -19.15 1.03
C ASP A 176 2.89 -17.62 1.22
N LEU A 177 2.96 -16.85 0.13
CA LEU A 177 2.81 -15.39 0.14
C LEU A 177 2.09 -14.92 -1.14
N GLN A 178 0.98 -14.21 -0.96
CA GLN A 178 0.25 -13.55 -2.05
C GLN A 178 0.62 -12.06 -2.09
N LEU A 179 1.22 -11.63 -3.20
CA LEU A 179 1.41 -10.23 -3.54
C LEU A 179 0.13 -9.69 -4.19
N LEU A 180 -0.35 -8.54 -3.76
CA LEU A 180 -1.55 -7.87 -4.28
C LEU A 180 -1.26 -6.39 -4.59
N GLY A 181 -1.96 -5.84 -5.59
CA GLY A 181 -2.24 -4.40 -5.67
C GLY A 181 -3.68 -4.10 -5.22
N ILE A 182 -4.01 -2.81 -5.08
CA ILE A 182 -5.40 -2.36 -4.85
C ILE A 182 -5.88 -1.44 -5.98
N GLY A 183 -7.07 -1.72 -6.53
CA GLY A 183 -7.74 -0.87 -7.53
C GLY A 183 -8.24 0.46 -6.95
N LYS A 184 -8.60 1.44 -7.80
CA LYS A 184 -9.23 2.69 -7.31
C LYS A 184 -10.60 2.43 -6.66
N THR A 185 -11.31 1.39 -7.11
CA THR A 185 -12.55 0.89 -6.51
C THR A 185 -12.34 -0.06 -5.32
N GLY A 186 -11.08 -0.44 -5.04
CA GLY A 186 -10.73 -1.38 -3.97
C GLY A 186 -10.87 -2.85 -4.34
N HIS A 187 -10.90 -3.15 -5.64
CA HIS A 187 -10.72 -4.51 -6.14
C HIS A 187 -9.31 -5.04 -5.81
N ILE A 188 -9.21 -6.37 -5.73
CA ILE A 188 -7.95 -7.14 -5.62
C ILE A 188 -7.98 -8.23 -6.70
N GLY A 189 -6.99 -8.21 -7.59
CA GLY A 189 -7.19 -8.73 -8.95
C GLY A 189 -8.44 -8.11 -9.59
N PHE A 190 -9.14 -8.83 -10.46
CA PHE A 190 -10.46 -8.43 -10.96
C PHE A 190 -11.64 -8.83 -10.05
N ASN A 191 -11.44 -8.89 -8.72
CA ASN A 191 -12.57 -8.99 -7.77
C ASN A 191 -13.20 -7.62 -7.52
N GLU A 192 -14.05 -7.23 -8.47
CA GLU A 192 -14.74 -5.95 -8.52
C GLU A 192 -15.87 -5.80 -7.49
N PRO A 193 -16.41 -4.57 -7.26
CA PRO A 193 -17.55 -4.34 -6.37
C PRO A 193 -18.70 -5.33 -6.64
N GLY A 194 -19.21 -5.95 -5.57
CA GLY A 194 -20.16 -7.05 -5.64
C GLY A 194 -19.54 -8.45 -5.55
N SER A 195 -18.21 -8.59 -5.67
CA SER A 195 -17.51 -9.87 -5.52
C SER A 195 -17.63 -10.41 -4.10
N GLY A 196 -18.29 -11.56 -3.94
CA GLY A 196 -18.50 -12.19 -2.64
C GLY A 196 -17.22 -12.79 -2.02
N ALA A 197 -17.15 -12.77 -0.69
CA ALA A 197 -16.01 -13.31 0.09
C ALA A 197 -15.70 -14.79 -0.19
N ASN A 198 -16.70 -15.58 -0.60
CA ASN A 198 -16.58 -17.01 -0.89
C ASN A 198 -16.27 -17.30 -2.38
N SER A 199 -15.97 -16.27 -3.18
CA SER A 199 -15.66 -16.44 -4.60
C SER A 199 -14.37 -17.24 -4.80
N ARG A 200 -14.38 -18.15 -5.77
CA ARG A 200 -13.20 -18.86 -6.31
C ARG A 200 -12.78 -18.24 -7.65
N THR A 201 -11.72 -18.80 -8.23
CA THR A 201 -11.25 -18.49 -9.59
C THR A 201 -12.41 -18.63 -10.57
N ARG A 202 -12.62 -17.61 -11.41
CA ARG A 202 -13.76 -17.53 -12.34
C ARG A 202 -13.51 -16.52 -13.45
N VAL A 203 -14.30 -16.61 -14.52
CA VAL A 203 -14.47 -15.50 -15.47
C VAL A 203 -15.36 -14.42 -14.84
N VAL A 204 -14.95 -13.17 -14.94
CA VAL A 204 -15.69 -11.98 -14.52
C VAL A 204 -15.89 -11.03 -15.70
N HIS A 205 -16.95 -10.21 -15.65
CA HIS A 205 -17.04 -9.00 -16.47
C HIS A 205 -16.31 -7.86 -15.77
N LEU A 206 -15.69 -6.96 -16.54
CA LEU A 206 -14.97 -5.81 -16.03
C LEU A 206 -15.84 -4.55 -15.99
N ASP A 207 -15.80 -3.85 -14.87
CA ASP A 207 -16.49 -2.59 -14.62
C ASP A 207 -15.93 -1.46 -15.48
N ASN A 208 -16.77 -0.48 -15.74
CA ASN A 208 -16.42 0.68 -16.55
C ASN A 208 -15.27 1.50 -15.93
N VAL A 209 -15.12 1.54 -14.60
CA VAL A 209 -13.99 2.20 -13.94
C VAL A 209 -12.69 1.43 -14.20
N THR A 210 -12.70 0.11 -14.06
CA THR A 210 -11.53 -0.75 -14.34
C THR A 210 -11.11 -0.64 -15.80
N ARG A 211 -12.07 -0.68 -16.74
CA ARG A 211 -11.80 -0.50 -18.17
C ARG A 211 -11.27 0.89 -18.51
N ARG A 212 -11.74 1.95 -17.84
CA ARG A 212 -11.17 3.32 -17.99
C ARG A 212 -9.78 3.47 -17.42
N ASP A 213 -9.50 2.84 -16.28
CA ASP A 213 -8.17 2.85 -15.67
C ASP A 213 -7.15 2.12 -16.56
N ALA A 214 -7.55 1.07 -17.27
CA ALA A 214 -6.71 0.35 -18.23
C ALA A 214 -6.66 0.98 -19.65
N ALA A 215 -7.56 1.90 -19.99
CA ALA A 215 -7.73 2.40 -21.37
C ALA A 215 -6.46 2.99 -21.99
N ALA A 216 -5.59 3.62 -21.18
CA ALA A 216 -4.31 4.16 -21.63
C ALA A 216 -3.35 3.06 -22.14
N ASP A 217 -3.29 1.93 -21.44
CA ASP A 217 -2.44 0.78 -21.81
C ASP A 217 -2.95 0.03 -23.05
N PHE A 218 -4.23 0.21 -23.39
CA PHE A 218 -4.93 -0.42 -24.53
C PHE A 218 -5.16 0.51 -25.73
N PHE A 219 -4.64 1.75 -25.69
CA PHE A 219 -4.86 2.79 -26.72
C PHE A 219 -6.33 3.20 -26.93
N GLY A 220 -7.20 2.99 -25.94
CA GLY A 220 -8.62 3.31 -25.97
C GLY A 220 -9.45 2.41 -25.06
N GLU A 221 -10.55 2.91 -24.49
CA GLU A 221 -11.44 2.12 -23.62
C GLU A 221 -12.09 0.97 -24.43
N GLU A 222 -12.41 1.24 -25.71
CA GLU A 222 -13.03 0.30 -26.65
C GLU A 222 -12.18 -0.95 -26.94
N PHE A 223 -10.86 -0.86 -26.78
CA PHE A 223 -9.92 -1.97 -26.99
C PHE A 223 -9.69 -2.80 -25.72
N VAL A 224 -10.06 -2.29 -24.55
CA VAL A 224 -9.98 -3.05 -23.29
C VAL A 224 -11.02 -4.18 -23.32
N PRO A 225 -10.61 -5.46 -23.13
CA PRO A 225 -11.51 -6.59 -23.01
C PRO A 225 -12.63 -6.35 -21.99
N LYS A 226 -13.77 -7.00 -22.23
CA LYS A 226 -14.95 -6.86 -21.35
C LYS A 226 -14.94 -7.85 -20.19
N GLU A 227 -14.07 -8.84 -20.26
CA GLU A 227 -14.01 -9.94 -19.31
C GLU A 227 -12.54 -10.29 -18.99
N ALA A 228 -12.35 -11.00 -17.89
CA ALA A 228 -11.07 -11.52 -17.44
C ALA A 228 -11.27 -12.81 -16.65
N VAL A 229 -10.25 -13.66 -16.58
CA VAL A 229 -10.17 -14.72 -15.59
C VAL A 229 -9.48 -14.13 -14.36
N THR A 230 -10.02 -14.37 -13.16
CA THR A 230 -9.40 -13.91 -11.92
C THR A 230 -9.58 -14.91 -10.78
N MET A 231 -8.53 -15.05 -9.98
CA MET A 231 -8.52 -15.74 -8.69
C MET A 231 -9.57 -15.11 -7.77
N GLY A 232 -10.34 -15.94 -7.06
CA GLY A 232 -11.40 -15.45 -6.19
C GLY A 232 -10.93 -14.92 -4.84
N VAL A 233 -11.79 -14.15 -4.17
CA VAL A 233 -11.49 -13.61 -2.83
C VAL A 233 -11.18 -14.71 -1.82
N ALA A 234 -11.88 -15.86 -1.87
CA ALA A 234 -11.62 -16.96 -0.94
C ALA A 234 -10.24 -17.58 -1.20
N SER A 235 -9.87 -17.77 -2.46
CA SER A 235 -8.59 -18.34 -2.88
C SER A 235 -7.41 -17.43 -2.49
N ILE A 236 -7.59 -16.10 -2.59
CA ILE A 236 -6.63 -15.10 -2.07
C ILE A 236 -6.49 -15.20 -0.53
N LEU A 237 -7.60 -15.35 0.20
CA LEU A 237 -7.63 -15.47 1.66
C LEU A 237 -7.07 -16.81 2.19
N GLU A 238 -6.86 -17.80 1.33
CA GLU A 238 -6.24 -19.09 1.67
C GLU A 238 -4.70 -19.07 1.63
N ALA A 239 -4.10 -17.97 1.16
CA ALA A 239 -2.66 -17.75 1.28
C ALA A 239 -2.21 -17.70 2.76
N ARG A 240 -0.95 -18.03 3.06
CA ARG A 240 -0.41 -17.99 4.44
C ARG A 240 0.05 -16.59 4.88
N GLU A 241 0.31 -15.71 3.92
CA GLU A 241 0.75 -14.33 4.10
C GLU A 241 0.23 -13.50 2.92
N ILE A 242 -0.24 -12.29 3.18
CA ILE A 242 -0.72 -11.37 2.14
C ILE A 242 0.02 -10.04 2.28
N ALA A 243 0.73 -9.66 1.22
CA ALA A 243 1.40 -8.37 1.09
C ALA A 243 0.66 -7.56 0.01
N ILE A 244 -0.02 -6.49 0.41
CA ILE A 244 -0.80 -5.64 -0.51
C ILE A 244 -0.19 -4.25 -0.61
N LEU A 245 0.02 -3.77 -1.84
CA LEU A 245 0.75 -2.54 -2.13
C LEU A 245 -0.19 -1.45 -2.65
N ALA A 246 0.01 -0.21 -2.20
CA ALA A 246 -0.65 0.98 -2.75
C ALA A 246 0.29 2.19 -2.76
N THR A 247 0.33 2.91 -3.87
CA THR A 247 1.21 4.07 -4.05
C THR A 247 0.47 5.24 -4.69
N GLY A 248 0.84 6.46 -4.28
CA GLY A 248 0.28 7.71 -4.77
C GLY A 248 -1.05 8.13 -4.11
N GLU A 249 -1.26 9.44 -4.05
CA GLU A 249 -2.42 10.09 -3.41
C GLU A 249 -3.77 9.59 -3.94
N HIS A 250 -3.86 9.26 -5.23
CA HIS A 250 -5.08 8.71 -5.85
C HIS A 250 -5.54 7.36 -5.27
N LYS A 251 -4.76 6.72 -4.39
CA LYS A 251 -5.13 5.52 -3.62
C LYS A 251 -5.51 5.81 -2.16
N SER A 252 -5.30 7.02 -1.64
CA SER A 252 -5.39 7.34 -0.20
C SER A 252 -6.72 6.94 0.44
N ARG A 253 -7.84 7.39 -0.15
CA ARG A 253 -9.20 7.10 0.34
C ARG A 253 -9.55 5.63 0.30
N ILE A 254 -9.10 4.91 -0.73
CA ILE A 254 -9.44 3.48 -0.88
C ILE A 254 -8.58 2.60 0.02
N VAL A 255 -7.32 2.98 0.28
CA VAL A 255 -6.48 2.41 1.34
C VAL A 255 -7.16 2.61 2.70
N GLN A 256 -7.53 3.86 3.05
CA GLN A 256 -8.24 4.14 4.30
C GLN A 256 -9.51 3.29 4.43
N ARG A 257 -10.35 3.24 3.39
CA ARG A 257 -11.59 2.44 3.40
C ARG A 257 -11.31 0.94 3.51
N ALA A 258 -10.22 0.43 2.92
CA ALA A 258 -9.84 -0.97 3.01
C ALA A 258 -9.31 -1.38 4.40
N VAL A 259 -8.56 -0.50 5.08
CA VAL A 259 -7.93 -0.80 6.38
C VAL A 259 -8.76 -0.35 7.59
N GLU A 260 -9.48 0.77 7.53
CA GLU A 260 -10.27 1.32 8.65
C GLU A 260 -11.79 1.10 8.49
N GLY A 261 -12.28 0.89 7.26
CA GLY A 261 -13.70 0.74 6.97
C GLY A 261 -14.29 -0.62 7.37
N GLU A 262 -15.62 -0.71 7.46
CA GLU A 262 -16.34 -1.97 7.66
C GLU A 262 -16.17 -2.93 6.46
N VAL A 263 -16.16 -4.23 6.74
CA VAL A 263 -16.09 -5.27 5.69
C VAL A 263 -17.31 -5.18 4.78
N ASN A 264 -17.08 -4.92 3.49
CA ASN A 264 -18.12 -4.58 2.54
C ASN A 264 -17.80 -5.15 1.14
N LEU A 265 -18.78 -5.81 0.52
CA LEU A 265 -18.71 -6.39 -0.83
C LEU A 265 -18.45 -5.37 -1.94
N GLU A 266 -18.72 -4.08 -1.71
CA GLU A 266 -18.36 -2.98 -2.61
C GLU A 266 -16.83 -2.70 -2.66
N VAL A 267 -16.05 -3.25 -1.72
CA VAL A 267 -14.60 -3.04 -1.62
C VAL A 267 -13.95 -4.36 -1.22
N ALA A 268 -13.60 -5.18 -2.21
CA ALA A 268 -13.08 -6.53 -2.00
C ALA A 268 -11.83 -6.56 -1.10
N ALA A 269 -10.99 -5.54 -1.15
CA ALA A 269 -9.84 -5.37 -0.24
C ALA A 269 -10.21 -5.36 1.26
N THR A 270 -11.44 -4.99 1.64
CA THR A 270 -11.89 -5.08 3.05
C THR A 270 -12.02 -6.51 3.55
N PHE A 271 -12.20 -7.51 2.67
CA PHE A 271 -12.21 -8.91 3.10
C PHE A 271 -10.85 -9.37 3.64
N LEU A 272 -9.76 -8.71 3.27
CA LEU A 272 -8.41 -8.99 3.79
C LEU A 272 -8.26 -8.73 5.29
N GLN A 273 -9.19 -7.97 5.90
CA GLN A 273 -9.30 -7.79 7.36
C GLN A 273 -9.61 -9.11 8.09
N ARG A 274 -10.12 -10.13 7.39
CA ARG A 274 -10.41 -11.46 7.93
C ARG A 274 -9.20 -12.39 7.97
N HIS A 275 -8.14 -12.06 7.23
CA HIS A 275 -6.96 -12.90 7.12
C HIS A 275 -5.92 -12.50 8.19
N PRO A 276 -5.41 -13.45 9.01
CA PRO A 276 -4.61 -13.14 10.20
C PRO A 276 -3.19 -12.63 9.92
N ASN A 277 -2.71 -12.72 8.67
CA ASN A 277 -1.34 -12.34 8.28
C ASN A 277 -1.34 -11.46 7.02
N THR A 278 -2.19 -10.43 7.00
CA THR A 278 -2.20 -9.39 5.96
C THR A 278 -1.38 -8.18 6.41
N THR A 279 -0.55 -7.63 5.54
CA THR A 279 0.09 -6.32 5.72
C THR A 279 -0.12 -5.44 4.49
N PHE A 280 -0.66 -4.23 4.69
CA PHE A 280 -0.64 -3.16 3.71
C PHE A 280 0.73 -2.46 3.75
N TYR A 281 1.35 -2.26 2.59
CA TYR A 281 2.53 -1.43 2.41
C TYR A 281 2.16 -0.25 1.52
N VAL A 282 2.31 0.97 2.04
CA VAL A 282 1.89 2.18 1.35
C VAL A 282 2.95 3.27 1.44
N ASP A 283 3.01 4.14 0.44
CA ASP A 283 3.83 5.35 0.52
C ASP A 283 3.11 6.44 1.33
N ALA A 284 3.81 7.52 1.67
CA ALA A 284 3.25 8.62 2.43
C ALA A 284 2.01 9.26 1.75
N ALA A 285 1.90 9.18 0.42
CA ALA A 285 0.79 9.74 -0.34
C ALA A 285 -0.46 8.83 -0.29
N ALA A 286 -0.31 7.52 -0.48
CA ALA A 286 -1.37 6.54 -0.32
C ALA A 286 -1.74 6.31 1.18
N GLY A 287 -0.86 6.68 2.11
CA GLY A 287 -1.14 6.74 3.54
C GLY A 287 -1.81 8.05 4.00
N ALA A 288 -1.96 9.06 3.15
CA ALA A 288 -2.30 10.42 3.57
C ALA A 288 -3.66 10.57 4.28
N ASP A 289 -4.67 9.79 3.87
CA ASP A 289 -6.02 9.81 4.44
C ASP A 289 -6.22 8.88 5.64
N LEU A 290 -5.23 8.06 6.02
CA LEU A 290 -5.30 7.23 7.24
C LEU A 290 -5.61 8.14 8.44
N THR A 291 -6.50 7.72 9.35
CA THR A 291 -6.95 8.56 10.47
C THR A 291 -5.76 9.00 11.34
N ARG A 292 -4.77 8.13 11.55
CA ARG A 292 -3.53 8.49 12.29
C ARG A 292 -2.62 9.49 11.57
N VAL A 293 -2.81 9.71 10.27
CA VAL A 293 -2.03 10.65 9.44
C VAL A 293 -2.81 11.95 9.23
N ALA A 294 -4.06 11.87 8.78
CA ALA A 294 -4.92 13.02 8.49
C ALA A 294 -5.46 13.70 9.76
N THR A 295 -5.99 12.91 10.69
CA THR A 295 -6.82 13.36 11.82
C THR A 295 -6.40 12.69 13.16
N PRO A 296 -5.10 12.68 13.53
CA PRO A 296 -4.59 11.90 14.67
C PRO A 296 -5.24 12.24 16.02
N TRP A 297 -5.74 13.47 16.18
CA TRP A 297 -6.51 13.93 17.35
C TRP A 297 -7.82 13.18 17.59
N LEU A 298 -8.31 12.39 16.62
CA LEU A 298 -9.46 11.51 16.82
C LEU A 298 -9.07 10.25 17.60
N LEU A 299 -7.81 9.83 17.53
CA LEU A 299 -7.30 8.59 18.13
C LEU A 299 -6.76 8.83 19.54
N ASP A 300 -5.91 9.84 19.73
CA ASP A 300 -5.21 10.12 21.00
C ASP A 300 -4.89 11.62 21.16
N GLU A 301 -4.33 12.00 22.32
CA GLU A 301 -3.79 13.35 22.52
C GLU A 301 -2.58 13.61 21.60
N VAL A 302 -2.53 14.82 21.03
CA VAL A 302 -1.51 15.23 20.07
C VAL A 302 -0.78 16.49 20.52
N VAL A 303 0.51 16.58 20.20
CA VAL A 303 1.27 17.82 20.36
C VAL A 303 0.86 18.79 19.24
N TRP A 304 0.06 19.78 19.58
CA TRP A 304 -0.42 20.80 18.64
C TRP A 304 0.74 21.63 18.06
N THR A 305 1.06 21.41 16.78
CA THR A 305 1.91 22.31 15.97
C THR A 305 1.04 23.32 15.20
N PRO A 306 1.60 24.42 14.67
CA PRO A 306 0.86 25.35 13.83
C PRO A 306 0.20 24.69 12.61
N GLU A 307 0.89 23.73 11.99
CA GLU A 307 0.42 22.96 10.84
C GLU A 307 -0.74 22.04 11.23
N LEU A 308 -0.62 21.35 12.36
CA LEU A 308 -1.65 20.46 12.88
C LEU A 308 -2.90 21.24 13.32
N THR A 309 -2.72 22.38 13.97
CA THR A 309 -3.81 23.33 14.31
C THR A 309 -4.54 23.78 13.05
N LEU A 310 -3.80 24.26 12.04
CA LEU A 310 -4.37 24.70 10.76
C LEU A 310 -5.19 23.57 10.11
N ARG A 311 -4.64 22.36 10.05
CA ARG A 311 -5.31 21.20 9.46
C ARG A 311 -6.57 20.80 10.23
N ALA A 312 -6.51 20.76 11.55
CA ALA A 312 -7.64 20.38 12.41
C ALA A 312 -8.82 21.35 12.29
N VAL A 313 -8.58 22.65 12.26
CA VAL A 313 -9.65 23.67 12.17
C VAL A 313 -10.24 23.73 10.76
N VAL A 314 -9.43 23.55 9.71
CA VAL A 314 -9.93 23.41 8.33
C VAL A 314 -10.80 22.16 8.20
N TRP A 315 -10.32 21.02 8.71
CA TRP A 315 -11.09 19.77 8.73
C TRP A 315 -12.40 19.91 9.51
N LEU A 316 -12.39 20.53 10.70
CA LEU A 316 -13.59 20.76 11.50
C LEU A 316 -14.61 21.66 10.77
N SER A 317 -14.12 22.69 10.07
CA SER A 317 -14.96 23.57 9.24
C SER A 317 -15.63 22.82 8.08
N GLN A 318 -14.90 21.88 7.46
CA GLN A 318 -15.43 21.01 6.39
C GLN A 318 -16.42 19.97 6.93
N ALA A 319 -16.10 19.32 8.05
CA ALA A 319 -16.92 18.26 8.66
C ALA A 319 -18.28 18.79 9.16
N THR A 320 -18.30 20.00 9.74
CA THR A 320 -19.52 20.65 10.24
C THR A 320 -20.25 21.50 9.20
N GLY A 321 -19.67 21.71 8.01
CA GLY A 321 -20.13 22.69 7.03
C GLY A 321 -20.13 24.15 7.53
N THR A 322 -19.51 24.43 8.68
CA THR A 322 -19.54 25.73 9.35
C THR A 322 -18.27 26.51 9.08
N ALA A 323 -18.39 27.77 8.65
CA ALA A 323 -17.24 28.63 8.39
C ALA A 323 -16.35 28.81 9.63
N ILE A 324 -15.02 28.78 9.46
CA ILE A 324 -14.02 28.80 10.55
C ILE A 324 -14.33 29.81 11.68
N LEU A 325 -14.66 31.06 11.35
CA LEU A 325 -14.95 32.10 12.35
C LEU A 325 -16.24 31.87 13.17
N LYS A 326 -17.10 30.93 12.76
CA LYS A 326 -18.35 30.55 13.42
C LYS A 326 -18.26 29.25 14.23
N LEU A 327 -17.12 28.55 14.20
CA LEU A 327 -16.93 27.31 14.97
C LEU A 327 -17.00 27.58 16.48
N THR A 328 -17.84 26.82 17.17
CA THR A 328 -18.22 27.01 18.57
C THR A 328 -17.52 26.00 19.49
N GLN A 329 -17.58 26.24 20.81
CA GLN A 329 -17.06 25.29 21.80
C GLN A 329 -17.65 23.87 21.65
N HIS A 330 -18.90 23.75 21.20
CA HIS A 330 -19.57 22.48 20.97
C HIS A 330 -18.96 21.74 19.77
N ASP A 331 -18.75 22.43 18.64
CA ASP A 331 -18.15 21.83 17.44
C ASP A 331 -16.77 21.21 17.75
N TYR A 332 -15.92 21.96 18.48
CA TYR A 332 -14.62 21.45 18.93
C TYR A 332 -14.75 20.27 19.90
N ALA A 333 -15.75 20.26 20.78
CA ALA A 333 -15.92 19.20 21.77
C ALA A 333 -16.39 17.87 21.15
N GLU A 334 -17.42 17.90 20.30
CA GLU A 334 -17.96 16.71 19.63
C GLU A 334 -16.92 16.02 18.74
N HIS A 335 -15.96 16.78 18.20
CA HIS A 335 -14.92 16.28 17.30
C HIS A 335 -13.55 16.07 17.98
N ARG A 336 -13.52 15.90 19.30
CA ARG A 336 -12.30 15.60 20.12
C ARG A 336 -11.20 16.67 20.09
N LEU A 337 -11.52 17.91 19.73
CA LEU A 337 -10.59 19.04 19.66
C LEU A 337 -10.60 19.94 20.90
N SER A 338 -11.16 19.49 22.02
CA SER A 338 -11.17 20.24 23.30
C SER A 338 -9.78 20.62 23.80
N SER A 339 -8.77 19.76 23.59
CA SER A 339 -7.38 20.04 23.99
C SER A 339 -6.74 21.17 23.16
N LEU A 340 -7.13 21.31 21.89
CA LEU A 340 -6.73 22.43 21.04
C LEU A 340 -7.33 23.74 21.59
N VAL A 341 -8.62 23.76 21.90
CA VAL A 341 -9.26 24.96 22.46
C VAL A 341 -8.67 25.35 23.81
N ALA A 342 -8.37 24.39 24.68
CA ALA A 342 -7.74 24.64 25.98
C ALA A 342 -6.38 25.36 25.84
N ARG A 343 -5.58 25.02 24.83
CA ARG A 343 -4.30 25.69 24.53
C ARG A 343 -4.46 27.15 24.10
N TYR A 344 -5.54 27.47 23.38
CA TYR A 344 -5.82 28.83 22.87
C TYR A 344 -6.77 29.63 23.80
N GLY A 345 -7.27 29.02 24.88
CA GLY A 345 -8.18 29.62 25.86
C GLY A 345 -9.63 29.85 25.37
N SER A 346 -9.87 29.94 24.06
CA SER A 346 -11.23 30.04 23.50
C SER A 346 -11.28 29.62 22.02
N PRO A 347 -12.45 29.20 21.49
CA PRO A 347 -12.63 28.93 20.07
C PRO A 347 -12.33 30.17 19.21
N GLY A 348 -12.73 31.36 19.67
CA GLY A 348 -12.51 32.62 18.94
C GLY A 348 -11.03 32.93 18.69
N ALA A 349 -10.14 32.60 19.62
CA ALA A 349 -8.70 32.79 19.47
C ALA A 349 -8.12 31.89 18.38
N VAL A 350 -8.38 30.57 18.44
CA VAL A 350 -7.87 29.61 17.45
C VAL A 350 -8.52 29.80 16.07
N ASN A 351 -9.82 30.08 16.00
CA ASN A 351 -10.53 30.41 14.76
C ASN A 351 -9.92 31.66 14.10
N GLY A 352 -9.63 32.70 14.89
CA GLY A 352 -9.03 33.94 14.41
C GLY A 352 -7.61 33.75 13.87
N GLU A 353 -6.78 32.98 14.57
CA GLU A 353 -5.42 32.65 14.11
C GLU A 353 -5.46 31.90 12.77
N VAL A 354 -6.22 30.81 12.69
CA VAL A 354 -6.34 30.00 11.46
C VAL A 354 -6.93 30.80 10.30
N PHE A 355 -7.97 31.59 10.54
CA PHE A 355 -8.55 32.48 9.53
C PHE A 355 -7.53 33.50 9.01
N ASN A 356 -6.71 34.08 9.89
CA ASN A 356 -5.67 35.02 9.50
C ASN A 356 -4.54 34.34 8.72
N ILE A 357 -4.14 33.11 9.09
CA ILE A 357 -3.15 32.31 8.35
C ILE A 357 -3.64 32.03 6.92
N LEU A 358 -4.87 31.56 6.76
CA LEU A 358 -5.47 31.32 5.43
C LEU A 358 -5.64 32.62 4.63
N GLY A 359 -6.14 33.67 5.29
CA GLY A 359 -6.30 35.00 4.69
C GLY A 359 -4.96 35.61 4.22
N ALA A 360 -3.86 35.35 4.93
CA ALA A 360 -2.53 35.80 4.55
C ALA A 360 -2.01 35.12 3.27
N LYS A 361 -2.32 33.83 3.06
CA LYS A 361 -2.00 33.11 1.81
C LYS A 361 -2.67 33.76 0.60
N ILE A 362 -3.93 34.19 0.74
CA ILE A 362 -4.70 34.86 -0.33
C ILE A 362 -4.22 36.32 -0.52
N ARG A 363 -4.11 37.08 0.58
CA ARG A 363 -3.81 38.53 0.56
C ARG A 363 -2.36 38.88 0.21
N GLY A 364 -1.50 37.88 -0.02
CA GLY A 364 -0.25 38.08 -0.75
C GLY A 364 0.77 39.00 -0.07
N ARG A 365 0.94 38.90 1.27
CA ARG A 365 2.14 39.42 1.94
C ARG A 365 3.32 38.42 1.90
N SER A 366 3.28 37.44 0.99
CA SER A 366 4.41 36.56 0.73
C SER A 366 5.56 37.39 0.15
N LYS A 367 6.76 37.19 0.70
CA LYS A 367 8.03 37.68 0.16
C LYS A 367 8.40 36.89 -1.09
N LEU A 368 7.55 36.91 -2.11
CA LEU A 368 7.88 36.36 -3.42
C LEU A 368 9.18 37.03 -3.89
N ALA A 369 10.06 36.24 -4.51
CA ALA A 369 11.34 36.71 -4.99
C ALA A 369 11.15 37.94 -5.91
N ARG A 370 12.19 38.79 -5.98
CA ARG A 370 12.28 39.92 -6.90
C ARG A 370 13.67 39.92 -7.53
N GLY A 371 13.76 40.14 -8.84
CA GLY A 371 15.04 40.18 -9.55
C GLY A 371 15.85 38.88 -9.44
N LYS A 372 15.19 37.71 -9.38
CA LYS A 372 15.84 36.39 -9.37
C LYS A 372 15.56 35.65 -10.69
N ARG A 373 16.44 34.72 -11.03
CA ARG A 373 16.16 33.67 -12.00
C ARG A 373 15.44 32.52 -11.30
N ILE A 374 14.32 32.08 -11.85
CA ILE A 374 13.46 31.04 -11.29
C ILE A 374 13.21 30.01 -12.38
N VAL A 375 13.52 28.74 -12.10
CA VAL A 375 13.13 27.61 -12.95
C VAL A 375 11.88 27.00 -12.34
N VAL A 376 10.84 26.87 -13.15
CA VAL A 376 9.58 26.20 -12.81
C VAL A 376 9.55 24.87 -13.54
N PHE A 377 9.55 23.78 -12.81
CA PHE A 377 9.34 22.45 -13.38
C PHE A 377 7.84 22.21 -13.47
N SER A 378 7.33 22.09 -14.70
CA SER A 378 5.91 21.92 -14.97
C SER A 378 5.67 20.55 -15.61
N PRO A 379 4.66 19.78 -15.18
CA PRO A 379 4.36 18.48 -15.77
C PRO A 379 3.69 18.61 -17.15
N HIS A 380 2.90 19.67 -17.38
CA HIS A 380 2.17 19.90 -18.62
C HIS A 380 1.96 21.41 -18.91
N PRO A 381 2.00 21.88 -20.17
CA PRO A 381 1.80 23.29 -20.51
C PRO A 381 0.49 23.92 -20.00
N ASP A 382 -0.59 23.15 -19.92
CA ASP A 382 -1.87 23.67 -19.45
C ASP A 382 -1.87 24.02 -17.94
N ASP A 383 -1.07 23.32 -17.13
CA ASP A 383 -0.97 23.58 -15.69
C ASP A 383 -0.35 24.94 -15.38
N ASP A 384 0.53 25.44 -16.25
CA ASP A 384 1.09 26.80 -16.14
C ASP A 384 -0.02 27.85 -16.17
N VAL A 385 -1.02 27.65 -17.04
CA VAL A 385 -2.09 28.62 -17.28
C VAL A 385 -3.23 28.43 -16.28
N ILE A 386 -3.66 27.19 -16.08
CA ILE A 386 -4.84 26.83 -15.27
C ILE A 386 -4.50 26.85 -13.77
N SER A 387 -3.38 26.24 -13.38
CA SER A 387 -3.04 25.98 -11.98
C SER A 387 -2.09 27.05 -11.41
N MET A 388 -1.10 27.48 -12.18
CA MET A 388 -0.02 28.36 -11.70
C MET A 388 -0.03 29.80 -12.23
N GLY A 389 -0.92 30.14 -13.16
CA GLY A 389 -0.87 31.40 -13.92
C GLY A 389 -0.86 32.66 -13.06
N GLY A 390 -1.62 32.66 -11.96
CA GLY A 390 -1.64 33.76 -10.99
C GLY A 390 -0.34 33.94 -10.18
N ILE A 391 0.43 32.86 -9.95
CA ILE A 391 1.76 32.94 -9.32
C ILE A 391 2.81 33.32 -10.36
N LEU A 392 2.81 32.71 -11.54
CA LEU A 392 3.73 33.06 -12.64
C LEU A 392 3.62 34.55 -12.97
N HIS A 393 2.39 35.06 -13.13
CA HIS A 393 2.15 36.49 -13.34
C HIS A 393 2.73 37.36 -12.22
N LYS A 394 2.52 37.02 -10.94
CA LYS A 394 3.11 37.76 -9.81
C LYS A 394 4.63 37.71 -9.77
N LEU A 395 5.24 36.58 -10.15
CA LEU A 395 6.69 36.46 -10.25
C LEU A 395 7.25 37.31 -11.40
N THR A 396 6.56 37.38 -12.54
CA THR A 396 6.92 38.28 -13.66
C THR A 396 6.78 39.75 -13.27
N VAL A 397 5.68 40.13 -12.58
CA VAL A 397 5.49 41.49 -12.03
C VAL A 397 6.58 41.86 -11.02
N ASN A 398 7.14 40.88 -10.31
CA ASN A 398 8.31 41.05 -9.45
C ASN A 398 9.66 41.02 -10.21
N GLU A 399 9.68 41.28 -11.51
CA GLU A 399 10.93 41.42 -12.30
C GLU A 399 11.84 40.17 -12.22
N ASN A 400 11.26 38.98 -12.03
CA ASN A 400 12.03 37.73 -12.07
C ASN A 400 12.15 37.22 -13.51
N GLU A 401 13.31 36.62 -13.82
CA GLU A 401 13.52 35.86 -15.04
C GLU A 401 12.97 34.45 -14.82
N ILE A 402 11.82 34.14 -15.43
CA ILE A 402 11.16 32.84 -15.28
C ILE A 402 11.49 31.96 -16.48
N ILE A 403 11.96 30.75 -16.21
CA ILE A 403 12.12 29.68 -17.19
C ILE A 403 11.16 28.57 -16.79
N VAL A 404 10.22 28.18 -17.66
CA VAL A 404 9.44 26.95 -17.44
C VAL A 404 10.11 25.81 -18.19
N ALA A 405 10.34 24.70 -17.50
CA ALA A 405 10.87 23.47 -18.04
C ALA A 405 9.79 22.38 -17.94
N TYR A 406 9.27 21.95 -19.09
CA TYR A 406 8.29 20.86 -19.16
C TYR A 406 8.98 19.52 -19.00
N MET A 407 8.64 18.80 -17.93
CA MET A 407 9.19 17.48 -17.63
C MET A 407 8.28 16.37 -18.18
N THR A 408 8.23 16.23 -19.51
CA THR A 408 7.50 15.13 -20.14
C THR A 408 8.37 13.87 -20.20
N SER A 409 7.79 12.72 -19.88
CA SER A 409 8.48 11.41 -19.93
C SER A 409 8.46 10.77 -21.33
N GLY A 410 8.01 11.50 -22.35
CA GLY A 410 7.85 11.01 -23.72
C GLY A 410 6.69 10.03 -23.95
N ASN A 411 6.07 9.51 -22.89
CA ASN A 411 5.00 8.50 -22.95
C ASN A 411 3.66 8.96 -22.32
N ILE A 412 3.55 10.25 -22.01
CA ILE A 412 2.30 10.91 -21.60
C ILE A 412 2.07 12.02 -22.61
N ALA A 413 0.87 12.07 -23.19
CA ALA A 413 0.55 12.90 -24.33
C ALA A 413 0.62 14.41 -24.03
N VAL A 414 0.78 15.18 -25.11
CA VAL A 414 0.24 16.54 -25.25
C VAL A 414 -1.12 16.42 -25.94
#